data_AF-A0A4R4XLQ5-F1
#
_entry.id   AF-A0A4R4XLQ5-F1
#
_cell.length_a   1.000
_cell.length_b   1.000
_cell.length_c   1.000
_cell.angle_alpha   90.00
_cell.angle_beta   90.00
_cell.angle_gamma   90.00
#
_symmetry.space_group_name_H-M   'P 1'
#
loop_
_entity.id
_entity.type
_entity.pdbx_description
1 polymer ?
#
loop_
_entity_poly.entity_id
_entity_poly.type
_entity_poly.pdbx_seq_one_letter_code
_entity_poly.pdbx_strand_id
1 'polypeptide(L)' 'SSGLGAFKAALHLRGIIDCPVTALPQIPLNDDETRRIGKLLEDAGLL' A
#
# COMPACT_ATOMS: atom_id res chain seq x y z
N SER A 1 -7.57 -10.06 -4.86
CA SER A 1 -6.12 -10.32 -4.83
C SER A 1 -5.44 -9.19 -4.06
N SER A 2 -4.59 -9.49 -3.07
CA SER A 2 -3.96 -8.45 -2.23
C SER A 2 -2.91 -7.60 -2.98
N GLY A 3 -2.51 -7.99 -4.19
CA GLY A 3 -1.51 -7.27 -4.99
C GLY A 3 -1.91 -5.84 -5.34
N LEU A 4 -3.18 -5.59 -5.69
CA LEU A 4 -3.65 -4.24 -6.02
C LEU A 4 -3.63 -3.32 -4.80
N GLY A 5 -4.09 -3.83 -3.65
CA GLY A 5 -4.06 -3.09 -2.38
C GLY A 5 -2.64 -2.74 -1.96
N ALA A 6 -1.72 -3.70 -2.03
CA ALA A 6 -0.30 -3.49 -1.73
C ALA A 6 0.35 -2.44 -2.65
N PHE A 7 0.07 -2.51 -3.96
CA PHE A 7 0.60 -1.56 -4.92
C PHE A 7 0.10 -0.12 -4.64
N LYS A 8 -1.21 0.05 -4.39
CA LYS A 8 -1.78 1.36 -4.06
C LYS A 8 -1.28 1.89 -2.72
N ALA A 9 -1.13 1.03 -1.71
CA ALA A 9 -0.52 1.41 -0.43
C ALA A 9 0.91 1.91 -0.64
N ALA A 10 1.71 1.24 -1.48
CA ALA A 10 3.06 1.67 -1.79
C ALA A 10 3.11 3.04 -2.51
N LEU A 11 2.21 3.29 -3.46
CA LEU A 11 2.12 4.59 -4.13
C LEU A 11 1.72 5.71 -3.15
N HIS A 12 0.81 5.43 -2.22
CA HIS A 12 0.36 6.40 -1.24
C HIS A 12 1.44 6.72 -0.20
N LEU A 13 2.13 5.71 0.34
CA LEU A 13 3.25 5.91 1.27
C LEU A 13 4.37 6.76 0.66
N ARG A 14 4.57 6.65 -0.66
CA ARG A 14 5.54 7.45 -1.42
C ARG A 14 5.01 8.83 -1.85
N GLY A 15 3.78 9.21 -1.48
CA GLY A 15 3.17 10.49 -1.84
C GLY A 15 2.81 10.64 -3.32
N ILE A 16 2.72 9.55 -4.09
CA ILE A 16 2.39 9.58 -5.53
C ILE A 16 0.88 9.74 -5.75
N ILE A 17 0.07 9.23 -4.84
CA ILE A 17 -1.39 9.37 -4.86
C ILE A 17 -1.91 9.75 -3.47
N ASP A 18 -2.97 10.54 -3.42
CA ASP A 18 -3.55 10.98 -2.14
C ASP A 18 -4.44 9.92 -1.48
N CYS A 19 -4.94 8.94 -2.23
CA CYS A 19 -5.93 7.98 -1.74
C CYS A 19 -5.67 6.53 -2.23
N PRO A 20 -5.33 5.59 -1.32
CA PRO A 20 -5.05 4.20 -1.68
C PRO A 20 -6.31 3.29 -1.69
N VAL A 21 -7.50 3.83 -1.49
CA VAL A 21 -8.75 3.04 -1.36
C VAL A 21 -9.03 2.22 -2.63
N THR A 22 -9.41 0.97 -2.44
CA THR A 22 -9.85 0.05 -3.50
C THR A 22 -11.37 0.08 -3.65
N ALA A 23 -11.86 -0.06 -4.88
CA ALA A 23 -13.29 -0.22 -5.12
C ALA A 23 -13.79 -1.59 -4.65
N LEU A 24 -15.05 -1.65 -4.20
CA LEU A 24 -15.71 -2.92 -3.91
C LEU A 24 -15.72 -3.83 -5.16
N PRO A 25 -15.57 -5.16 -5.01
CA PRO A 25 -15.55 -5.95 -3.77
C PRO A 25 -14.15 -6.10 -3.12
N GLN A 26 -13.14 -5.37 -3.59
CA GLN A 26 -11.77 -5.53 -3.10
C GLN A 26 -11.62 -4.86 -1.72
N ILE A 27 -11.33 -5.68 -0.72
CA ILE A 27 -11.10 -5.23 0.66
C ILE A 27 -9.77 -4.46 0.73
N PRO A 28 -9.74 -3.24 1.31
CA PRO A 28 -8.50 -2.50 1.55
C PRO A 28 -7.55 -3.26 2.49
N LEU A 29 -6.25 -2.96 2.39
CA LEU A 29 -5.31 -3.42 3.39
C LEU A 29 -5.61 -2.77 4.75
N ASN A 30 -5.40 -3.53 5.81
CA ASN A 30 -5.43 -2.97 7.17
C ASN A 30 -4.09 -2.26 7.50
N ASP A 31 -4.04 -1.64 8.68
CA ASP A 31 -2.88 -0.87 9.13
C ASP A 31 -1.61 -1.72 9.29
N ASP A 32 -1.74 -2.97 9.75
CA ASP A 32 -0.60 -3.87 9.92
C ASP A 32 -0.03 -4.34 8.58
N GLU A 33 -0.90 -4.63 7.61
CA GLU A 33 -0.51 -4.95 6.23
C GLU A 33 0.16 -3.73 5.59
N THR A 34 -0.40 -2.53 5.77
CA THR A 34 0.18 -1.28 5.27
C THR A 34 1.56 -1.01 5.87
N ARG A 35 1.75 -1.26 7.18
CA ARG A 35 3.05 -1.13 7.84
C ARG A 35 4.09 -2.10 7.27
N ARG A 36 3.68 -3.33 6.91
CA ARG A 36 4.58 -4.29 6.23
C ARG A 36 5.01 -3.78 4.87
N ILE A 37 4.11 -3.15 4.10
CA ILE A 37 4.49 -2.51 2.83
C ILE A 37 5.52 -1.40 3.07
N GLY A 38 5.35 -0.57 4.10
CA GLY A 38 6.34 0.43 4.49
C GLY A 38 7.73 -0.17 4.71
N LYS A 39 7.82 -1.24 5.53
CA LYS A 39 9.09 -1.94 5.76
C LYS A 39 9.70 -2.51 4.48
N LEU A 40 8.89 -3.10 3.59
CA LEU A 40 9.39 -3.63 2.31
C LEU A 40 9.92 -2.51 1.40
N LEU A 41 9.34 -1.32 1.46
CA LEU A 41 9.84 -0.16 0.71
C LEU A 41 11.15 0.37 1.30
N GLU A 42 11.26 0.47 2.63
CA GLU A 42 12.50 0.85 3.33
C GLU A 42 13.63 -0.12 2.99
N ASP A 43 13.38 -1.43 3.10
CA ASP A 43 14.36 -2.49 2.78
C ASP A 43 14.81 -2.42 1.30
N ALA A 44 13.95 -1.89 0.41
CA ALA A 44 14.24 -1.69 -1.00
C ALA A 44 14.83 -0.30 -1.35
N GLY A 45 14.99 0.61 -0.37
CA GLY A 45 15.44 1.98 -0.61
C GLY A 45 14.45 2.85 -1.38
N LEU A 46 13.16 2.55 -1.27
CA LEU A 46 12.06 3.25 -1.94
C LEU A 46 11.24 4.16 -0.99
N LEU A 47 11.55 4.10 0.30
CA LEU A 47 11.03 4.96 1.38
C LEU A 47 12.18 5.45 2.24
#